data_AF-A0AA45TX68-F1
#
_entry.id   AF-A0AA45TX68-F1
#
_cell.length_a   1.000
_cell.length_b   1.000
_cell.length_c   1.000
_cell.angle_alpha   90.00
_cell.angle_beta   90.00
_cell.angle_gamma   90.00
#
_symmetry.space_group_name_H-M   'P 1'
#
loop_
_entity.id
_entity.type
_entity.pdbx_description
1 polymer ?
#
loop_
_entity_poly.entity_id
_entity_poly.type
_entity_poly.pdbx_seq_one_letter_code
_entity_poly.pdbx_strand_id
1 'polypeptide(L)'
;MSAPNVHVGFCAALLLMGSTAAAQTLDCQTSQERFPAAGLTPNPKVVAMVPADKLAAGYVRVGGGCEVSRFGLESVHAAVMVQNAPDGTSGWRCKGADPAFVSNPAWAKASVTYCRATDAGGTPLPLQCTTLTKKTGLLRNPTVEVSLTPNLVTDGYVVVSGGCDTSHFGNGSVHAENVVISRPTPGGQGWYCQAADPPNHGQDATVEASLVACRVGPTAVTPKPNLQCTVTQGAQGTGAYPKSFAKGTGRTLGGGCELSFAGNGSVHAEFMVQQGPQADGSWACLAADPPLISNPGTAKASVVSCNLTTTPLPPPVVVPATRKNPVIIVGGTVASEILYWILAGRLRADGYYVEIFELPGGGLIDIREGAQVLKNRVSEVLLKTGAEKVNLIGHSQGGITARTYVHDFGWRLVDNLISLGSPHKGTHVDPLLAALLVGCTSKPTDSPICTQLRAGPFLEEINQRVPDDGIAYTNINNLKQFDVFTDGLTNGRMDNCDRTNAQGQALKCNVVVQEQCPAIFVEHIGLASSGAVYSGIRQALVKQPIQFNCAEL
;
A
#
# COMPACT_ATOMS: atom_id res chain seq x y z
N MET A 1 -67.74 -22.46 41.09
CA MET A 1 -67.23 -22.74 39.74
C MET A 1 -67.17 -21.42 38.98
N SER A 2 -65.95 -21.02 38.66
CA SER A 2 -65.45 -20.09 37.63
C SER A 2 -66.26 -18.86 37.17
N ALA A 3 -65.61 -17.70 37.35
CA ALA A 3 -65.72 -16.46 36.56
C ALA A 3 -65.12 -16.66 35.11
N PRO A 4 -64.84 -15.64 34.26
CA PRO A 4 -65.10 -14.19 34.32
C PRO A 4 -65.51 -13.49 32.98
N ASN A 5 -65.70 -12.17 33.12
CA ASN A 5 -65.78 -11.08 32.13
C ASN A 5 -64.71 -11.08 31.02
N VAL A 6 -65.08 -10.53 29.85
CA VAL A 6 -64.15 -9.84 28.94
C VAL A 6 -64.79 -8.52 28.49
N HIS A 7 -64.17 -7.41 28.90
CA HIS A 7 -64.42 -6.06 28.38
C HIS A 7 -63.74 -5.90 27.01
N VAL A 8 -64.48 -5.43 26.01
CA VAL A 8 -63.93 -4.99 24.72
C VAL A 8 -63.83 -3.46 24.74
N GLY A 9 -62.60 -2.95 24.86
CA GLY A 9 -62.28 -1.54 24.75
C GLY A 9 -62.03 -1.12 23.30
N PHE A 10 -62.72 -0.06 22.88
CA PHE A 10 -62.47 0.67 21.63
C PHE A 10 -61.08 1.32 21.66
N CYS A 11 -60.20 0.98 20.72
CA CYS A 11 -59.01 1.77 20.40
C CYS A 11 -59.21 2.42 19.02
N ALA A 12 -59.28 3.75 19.02
CA ALA A 12 -59.30 4.56 17.83
C ALA A 12 -57.95 4.46 17.10
N ALA A 13 -57.96 4.00 15.85
CA ALA A 13 -56.80 4.03 14.98
C ALA A 13 -56.55 5.48 14.52
N LEU A 14 -55.52 6.11 15.08
CA LEU A 14 -54.98 7.37 14.58
C LEU A 14 -54.17 7.06 13.31
N LEU A 15 -54.76 7.28 12.13
CA LEU A 15 -54.06 7.27 10.85
C LEU A 15 -53.13 8.50 10.79
N LEU A 16 -51.90 8.32 11.26
CA LEU A 16 -50.79 9.22 10.93
C LEU A 16 -50.41 8.98 9.47
N MET A 17 -51.00 9.79 8.56
CA MET A 17 -50.47 9.95 7.21
C MET A 17 -49.09 10.64 7.34
N GLY A 18 -48.04 9.84 7.46
CA GLY A 18 -46.67 10.32 7.32
C GLY A 18 -46.46 10.76 5.86
N SER A 19 -46.42 12.06 5.64
CA SER A 19 -45.84 12.62 4.42
C SER A 19 -44.37 12.21 4.38
N THR A 20 -44.02 11.24 3.55
CA THR A 20 -42.63 10.96 3.23
C THR A 20 -42.08 12.19 2.51
N ALA A 21 -41.33 13.02 3.23
CA ALA A 21 -40.53 14.07 2.59
C ALA A 21 -39.70 13.41 1.47
N ALA A 22 -39.85 13.88 0.24
CA ALA A 22 -39.10 13.36 -0.89
C ALA A 22 -37.60 13.48 -0.59
N ALA A 23 -36.86 12.37 -0.68
CA ALA A 23 -35.43 12.38 -0.44
C ALA A 23 -34.70 13.03 -1.63
N GLN A 24 -33.59 13.72 -1.36
CA GLN A 24 -32.69 14.16 -2.42
C GLN A 24 -32.20 12.95 -3.22
N THR A 25 -32.03 13.11 -4.52
CA THR A 25 -31.71 12.00 -5.41
C THR A 25 -30.39 12.23 -6.15
N LEU A 26 -29.56 11.19 -6.12
CA LEU A 26 -28.35 11.08 -6.93
C LEU A 26 -28.64 10.08 -8.05
N ASP A 27 -29.05 10.58 -9.21
CA ASP A 27 -29.32 9.75 -10.38
C ASP A 27 -28.02 9.46 -11.12
N CYS A 28 -27.65 8.20 -11.23
CA CYS A 28 -26.40 7.75 -11.81
C CYS A 28 -26.66 6.70 -12.88
N GLN A 29 -25.99 6.86 -14.02
CA GLN A 29 -26.06 5.97 -15.16
C GLN A 29 -24.65 5.56 -15.56
N THR A 30 -24.52 4.42 -16.25
CA THR A 30 -23.25 3.93 -16.79
C THR A 30 -23.40 3.67 -18.27
N SER A 31 -22.53 4.29 -19.07
CA SER A 31 -22.39 3.98 -20.49
C SER A 31 -21.15 3.12 -20.68
N GLN A 32 -21.17 2.25 -21.69
CA GLN A 32 -20.06 1.35 -21.98
C GLN A 32 -19.71 1.40 -23.45
N GLU A 33 -18.42 1.32 -23.74
CA GLU A 33 -17.89 1.20 -25.10
C GLU A 33 -16.89 0.06 -25.17
N ARG A 34 -16.91 -0.70 -26.27
CA ARG A 34 -16.07 -1.88 -26.47
C ARG A 34 -15.29 -1.76 -27.77
N PHE A 35 -14.02 -2.11 -27.73
CA PHE A 35 -13.14 -2.16 -28.90
C PHE A 35 -12.30 -3.45 -28.95
N PRO A 36 -12.17 -4.10 -30.12
CA PRO A 36 -12.99 -3.85 -31.31
C PRO A 36 -14.45 -4.24 -31.03
N ALA A 37 -15.38 -3.72 -31.84
CA ALA A 37 -16.80 -4.05 -31.69
C ALA A 37 -17.07 -5.55 -31.90
N ALA A 38 -16.28 -6.20 -32.76
CA ALA A 38 -16.26 -7.64 -32.98
C ALA A 38 -14.82 -8.14 -33.20
N GLY A 39 -14.55 -9.38 -32.80
CA GLY A 39 -13.22 -9.99 -32.91
C GLY A 39 -12.26 -9.56 -31.80
N LEU A 40 -10.96 -9.68 -32.08
CA LEU A 40 -9.87 -9.41 -31.14
C LEU A 40 -8.77 -8.63 -31.87
N THR A 41 -8.09 -7.73 -31.16
CA THR A 41 -6.94 -6.98 -31.69
C THR A 41 -5.82 -6.92 -30.64
N PRO A 42 -4.54 -6.86 -31.05
CA PRO A 42 -3.46 -6.54 -30.13
C PRO A 42 -3.68 -5.15 -29.51
N ASN A 43 -3.30 -5.01 -28.23
CA ASN A 43 -3.31 -3.72 -27.51
C ASN A 43 -4.61 -2.89 -27.64
N PRO A 44 -5.80 -3.46 -27.34
CA PRO A 44 -7.07 -2.78 -27.53
C PRO A 44 -7.17 -1.52 -26.66
N LYS A 45 -7.68 -0.43 -27.24
CA LYS A 45 -7.87 0.88 -26.59
C LYS A 45 -9.30 1.33 -26.82
N VAL A 46 -9.95 1.80 -25.77
CA VAL A 46 -11.31 2.33 -25.86
C VAL A 46 -11.54 3.42 -24.82
N VAL A 47 -12.35 4.41 -25.16
CA VAL A 47 -12.81 5.45 -24.24
C VAL A 47 -14.32 5.43 -24.24
N ALA A 48 -14.93 5.32 -23.06
CA ALA A 48 -16.36 5.51 -22.90
C ALA A 48 -16.62 6.98 -22.51
N MET A 49 -17.52 7.64 -23.24
CA MET A 49 -17.85 9.05 -23.02
C MET A 49 -19.24 9.21 -22.40
N VAL A 50 -19.42 10.21 -21.53
CA VAL A 50 -20.76 10.64 -21.13
C VAL A 50 -21.50 11.13 -22.38
N PRO A 51 -22.71 10.63 -22.67
CA PRO A 51 -23.47 11.06 -23.84
C PRO A 51 -23.76 12.56 -23.84
N ALA A 52 -23.75 13.19 -25.03
CA ALA A 52 -23.89 14.64 -25.16
C ALA A 52 -25.23 15.18 -24.64
N ASP A 53 -26.31 14.42 -24.82
CA ASP A 53 -27.65 14.73 -24.26
C ASP A 53 -27.63 14.70 -22.73
N LYS A 54 -26.86 13.78 -22.13
CA LYS A 54 -26.69 13.70 -20.67
C LYS A 54 -25.83 14.84 -20.13
N LEU A 55 -24.78 15.23 -20.83
CA LEU A 55 -24.01 16.43 -20.48
C LEU A 55 -24.89 17.69 -20.52
N ALA A 56 -25.71 17.84 -21.57
CA ALA A 56 -26.67 18.95 -21.68
C ALA A 56 -27.74 18.92 -20.57
N ALA A 57 -28.11 17.73 -20.09
CA ALA A 57 -29.01 17.53 -18.96
C ALA A 57 -28.34 17.74 -17.59
N GLY A 58 -27.05 18.11 -17.53
CA GLY A 58 -26.32 18.42 -16.31
C GLY A 58 -25.74 17.19 -15.58
N TYR A 59 -25.57 16.06 -16.27
CA TYR A 59 -24.81 14.94 -15.72
C TYR A 59 -23.31 15.22 -15.83
N VAL A 60 -22.55 14.78 -14.83
CA VAL A 60 -21.09 14.89 -14.79
C VAL A 60 -20.45 13.52 -14.57
N ARG A 61 -19.28 13.29 -15.13
CA ARG A 61 -18.52 12.05 -14.95
C ARG A 61 -18.02 11.95 -13.51
N VAL A 62 -18.45 10.91 -12.80
CA VAL A 62 -18.03 10.63 -11.42
C VAL A 62 -17.09 9.44 -11.31
N GLY A 63 -17.04 8.56 -12.31
CA GLY A 63 -16.15 7.41 -12.31
C GLY A 63 -16.26 6.57 -13.56
N GLY A 64 -15.73 5.34 -13.48
CA GLY A 64 -15.73 4.40 -14.57
C GLY A 64 -14.87 3.19 -14.26
N GLY A 65 -14.78 2.26 -15.20
CA GLY A 65 -14.04 1.02 -15.04
C GLY A 65 -13.57 0.46 -16.37
N CYS A 66 -12.76 -0.60 -16.29
CA CYS A 66 -12.11 -1.23 -17.43
C CYS A 66 -12.23 -2.75 -17.34
N GLU A 67 -12.47 -3.36 -18.49
CA GLU A 67 -12.45 -4.81 -18.70
C GLU A 67 -11.58 -5.12 -19.92
N VAL A 68 -10.67 -6.07 -19.79
CA VAL A 68 -9.82 -6.55 -20.88
C VAL A 68 -9.86 -8.07 -20.88
N SER A 69 -10.21 -8.67 -22.02
CA SER A 69 -10.36 -10.12 -22.10
C SER A 69 -10.30 -10.65 -23.53
N ARG A 70 -9.99 -11.94 -23.66
CA ARG A 70 -9.99 -12.68 -24.92
C ARG A 70 -11.25 -13.55 -25.09
N PHE A 71 -11.50 -14.47 -24.17
CA PHE A 71 -12.58 -15.46 -24.24
C PHE A 71 -13.61 -15.38 -23.09
N GLY A 72 -13.57 -14.33 -22.28
CA GLY A 72 -14.39 -14.19 -21.06
C GLY A 72 -13.55 -13.87 -19.82
N LEU A 73 -14.22 -13.71 -18.68
CA LEU A 73 -13.60 -13.23 -17.43
C LEU A 73 -12.68 -14.25 -16.73
N GLU A 74 -12.57 -15.47 -17.27
CA GLU A 74 -11.76 -16.58 -16.74
C GLU A 74 -10.64 -16.99 -17.71
N SER A 75 -10.22 -16.07 -18.60
CA SER A 75 -9.33 -16.43 -19.69
C SER A 75 -7.87 -16.52 -19.25
N VAL A 76 -7.26 -17.68 -19.48
CA VAL A 76 -5.82 -18.01 -19.32
C VAL A 76 -4.88 -17.16 -20.21
N HIS A 77 -5.44 -16.27 -21.04
CA HIS A 77 -4.73 -15.61 -22.13
C HIS A 77 -5.27 -14.19 -22.37
N ALA A 78 -5.25 -13.30 -21.37
CA ALA A 78 -5.62 -11.90 -21.56
C ALA A 78 -4.42 -11.02 -21.97
N ALA A 79 -4.72 -9.90 -22.65
CA ALA A 79 -3.86 -8.72 -22.61
C ALA A 79 -3.91 -8.13 -21.19
N VAL A 80 -2.81 -7.53 -20.72
CA VAL A 80 -2.73 -6.93 -19.38
C VAL A 80 -3.45 -5.59 -19.35
N MET A 81 -4.17 -5.30 -18.26
CA MET A 81 -4.73 -3.96 -18.06
C MET A 81 -3.61 -3.00 -17.66
N VAL A 82 -3.35 -2.02 -18.53
CA VAL A 82 -2.30 -1.01 -18.31
C VAL A 82 -2.88 0.38 -18.09
N GLN A 83 -4.16 0.56 -18.40
CA GLN A 83 -4.84 1.84 -18.19
C GLN A 83 -6.31 1.60 -17.83
N ASN A 84 -6.70 2.17 -16.70
CA ASN A 84 -8.06 2.31 -16.24
C ASN A 84 -8.15 3.65 -15.52
N ALA A 85 -8.42 4.73 -16.27
CA ALA A 85 -8.26 6.09 -15.76
C ALA A 85 -9.27 7.08 -16.39
N PRO A 86 -9.53 8.21 -15.72
CA PRO A 86 -10.36 9.27 -16.29
C PRO A 86 -9.72 9.85 -17.57
N ASP A 87 -10.56 10.18 -18.55
CA ASP A 87 -10.15 10.79 -19.83
C ASP A 87 -10.81 12.15 -20.03
N GLY A 88 -10.02 13.22 -19.98
CA GLY A 88 -10.54 14.58 -19.99
C GLY A 88 -11.58 14.82 -18.89
N THR A 89 -12.65 15.56 -19.21
CA THR A 89 -13.71 15.92 -18.26
C THR A 89 -14.90 14.94 -18.26
N SER A 90 -15.10 14.19 -19.35
CA SER A 90 -16.31 13.39 -19.58
C SER A 90 -16.05 11.96 -20.03
N GLY A 91 -14.79 11.54 -20.12
CA GLY A 91 -14.41 10.21 -20.60
C GLY A 91 -13.84 9.32 -19.50
N TRP A 92 -13.81 8.03 -19.81
CA TRP A 92 -13.07 7.01 -19.07
C TRP A 92 -12.34 6.09 -20.03
N ARG A 93 -11.03 5.96 -19.87
CA ARG A 93 -10.14 5.24 -20.78
C ARG A 93 -9.77 3.88 -20.23
N CYS A 94 -9.84 2.88 -21.11
CA CYS A 94 -9.45 1.50 -20.86
C CYS A 94 -8.45 1.06 -21.94
N LYS A 95 -7.31 0.52 -21.53
CA LYS A 95 -6.28 0.00 -22.44
C LYS A 95 -5.78 -1.36 -21.96
N GLY A 96 -5.83 -2.32 -22.87
CA GLY A 96 -5.07 -3.56 -22.78
C GLY A 96 -3.71 -3.41 -23.47
N ALA A 97 -2.69 -4.11 -22.97
CA ALA A 97 -1.43 -4.28 -23.66
C ALA A 97 -1.02 -5.75 -23.73
N ASP A 98 -0.35 -6.12 -24.79
CA ASP A 98 0.19 -7.45 -24.96
C ASP A 98 1.46 -7.59 -24.09
N PRO A 99 1.66 -8.72 -23.38
CA PRO A 99 2.93 -9.00 -22.72
C PRO A 99 4.10 -8.95 -23.71
N ALA A 100 5.31 -8.62 -23.23
CA ALA A 100 6.49 -8.58 -24.07
C ALA A 100 6.68 -9.90 -24.83
N PHE A 101 6.99 -9.81 -26.14
CA PHE A 101 7.25 -10.95 -27.03
C PHE A 101 6.09 -11.93 -27.25
N VAL A 102 4.88 -11.67 -26.74
CA VAL A 102 3.69 -12.52 -26.92
C VAL A 102 2.57 -11.70 -27.54
N SER A 103 2.22 -11.99 -28.80
CA SER A 103 1.03 -11.40 -29.42
C SER A 103 -0.22 -12.08 -28.89
N ASN A 104 -1.02 -11.36 -28.12
CA ASN A 104 -2.22 -11.91 -27.48
C ASN A 104 -3.44 -11.01 -27.66
N PRO A 105 -4.08 -11.04 -28.84
CA PRO A 105 -5.17 -10.15 -29.16
C PRO A 105 -6.36 -10.35 -28.21
N ALA A 106 -6.94 -9.23 -27.79
CA ALA A 106 -8.03 -9.14 -26.83
C ALA A 106 -9.07 -8.11 -27.30
N TRP A 107 -10.17 -8.00 -26.56
CA TRP A 107 -11.04 -6.83 -26.58
C TRP A 107 -10.88 -6.05 -25.26
N ALA A 108 -11.12 -4.75 -25.31
CA ALA A 108 -11.24 -3.88 -24.14
C ALA A 108 -12.64 -3.27 -24.09
N LYS A 109 -13.17 -3.07 -22.89
CA LYS A 109 -14.42 -2.36 -22.64
C LYS A 109 -14.21 -1.31 -21.55
N ALA A 110 -14.42 -0.06 -21.91
CA ALA A 110 -14.49 1.03 -20.95
C ALA A 110 -15.93 1.20 -20.47
N SER A 111 -16.09 1.58 -19.22
CA SER A 111 -17.35 2.03 -18.65
C SER A 111 -17.17 3.40 -18.04
N VAL A 112 -18.14 4.29 -18.22
CA VAL A 112 -18.15 5.63 -17.63
C VAL A 112 -19.42 5.79 -16.81
N THR A 113 -19.25 6.07 -15.53
CA THR A 113 -20.33 6.35 -14.59
C THR A 113 -20.48 7.87 -14.46
N TYR A 114 -21.70 8.35 -14.67
CA TYR A 114 -22.03 9.77 -14.61
C TYR A 114 -23.31 9.99 -13.83
N CYS A 115 -23.35 11.08 -13.08
CA CYS A 115 -24.46 11.36 -12.18
C CYS A 115 -24.96 12.80 -12.31
N ARG A 116 -26.23 12.97 -11.95
CA ARG A 116 -26.89 14.25 -11.72
C ARG A 116 -27.50 14.23 -10.33
N ALA A 117 -27.29 15.32 -9.59
CA ALA A 117 -27.89 15.50 -8.28
C ALA A 117 -29.15 16.38 -8.39
N THR A 118 -30.18 16.03 -7.64
CA THR A 118 -31.43 16.80 -7.54
C THR A 118 -31.88 16.89 -6.09
N ASP A 119 -32.47 18.02 -5.73
CA ASP A 119 -33.09 18.19 -4.41
C ASP A 119 -34.41 17.40 -4.30
N ALA A 120 -35.04 17.49 -3.13
CA ALA A 120 -36.32 16.84 -2.85
C ALA A 120 -37.45 17.25 -3.81
N GLY A 121 -37.38 18.47 -4.37
CA GLY A 121 -38.36 19.01 -5.32
C GLY A 121 -38.03 18.67 -6.78
N GLY A 122 -36.94 17.94 -7.04
CA GLY A 122 -36.47 17.65 -8.40
C GLY A 122 -35.65 18.78 -9.04
N THR A 123 -35.32 19.84 -8.29
CA THR A 123 -34.49 20.94 -8.78
C THR A 123 -33.04 20.47 -8.88
N PRO A 124 -32.32 20.76 -9.98
CA PRO A 124 -30.93 20.33 -10.14
C PRO A 124 -30.01 20.96 -9.10
N LEU A 125 -29.19 20.12 -8.47
CA LEU A 125 -28.10 20.54 -7.60
C LEU A 125 -26.78 20.53 -8.41
N PRO A 126 -25.94 21.57 -8.32
CA PRO A 126 -24.71 21.64 -9.11
C PRO A 126 -23.70 20.62 -8.60
N LEU A 127 -23.53 19.48 -9.28
CA LEU A 127 -22.50 18.49 -8.94
C LEU A 127 -21.17 18.91 -9.60
N GLN A 128 -20.18 19.29 -8.80
CA GLN A 128 -18.87 19.75 -9.28
C GLN A 128 -17.83 18.67 -9.04
N CYS A 129 -17.18 18.22 -10.11
CA CYS A 129 -16.13 17.19 -10.04
C CYS A 129 -14.82 17.70 -10.62
N THR A 130 -13.70 17.27 -10.03
CA THR A 130 -12.34 17.56 -10.48
C THR A 130 -11.51 16.28 -10.48
N THR A 131 -10.42 16.27 -11.26
CA THR A 131 -9.46 15.17 -11.29
C THR A 131 -8.10 15.67 -10.79
N LEU A 132 -7.53 14.96 -9.83
CA LEU A 132 -6.15 15.13 -9.40
C LEU A 132 -5.31 13.98 -9.93
N THR A 133 -4.08 14.24 -10.35
CA THR A 133 -3.15 13.19 -10.79
C THR A 133 -1.80 13.33 -10.11
N LYS A 134 -1.11 12.20 -9.93
CA LYS A 134 0.29 12.15 -9.50
C LYS A 134 0.99 11.03 -10.26
N LYS A 135 2.12 11.36 -10.88
CA LYS A 135 2.93 10.44 -11.69
C LYS A 135 4.30 10.21 -11.07
N THR A 136 4.81 8.99 -11.15
CA THR A 136 6.19 8.65 -10.76
C THR A 136 7.19 9.02 -11.85
N GLY A 137 8.48 9.09 -11.47
CA GLY A 137 9.55 8.91 -12.44
C GLY A 137 9.62 7.46 -12.96
N LEU A 138 10.60 7.19 -13.83
CA LEU A 138 10.94 5.82 -14.24
C LEU A 138 11.51 5.07 -13.04
N LEU A 139 10.80 4.05 -12.59
CA LEU A 139 11.16 3.21 -11.44
C LEU A 139 10.76 1.77 -11.73
N ARG A 140 11.47 0.83 -11.11
CA ARG A 140 11.07 -0.56 -11.04
C ARG A 140 9.93 -0.74 -10.03
N ASN A 141 8.90 -1.53 -10.37
CA ASN A 141 7.67 -1.72 -9.57
C ASN A 141 7.10 -0.41 -8.97
N PRO A 142 6.79 0.61 -9.80
CA PRO A 142 6.41 1.92 -9.32
C PRO A 142 5.10 1.89 -8.52
N THR A 143 5.07 2.64 -7.44
CA THR A 143 3.89 2.88 -6.60
C THR A 143 3.66 4.37 -6.46
N VAL A 144 2.40 4.79 -6.46
CA VAL A 144 2.05 6.19 -6.28
C VAL A 144 0.66 6.34 -5.67
N GLU A 145 0.53 7.36 -4.82
CA GLU A 145 -0.73 7.77 -4.23
C GLU A 145 -0.99 9.24 -4.52
N VAL A 146 -2.21 9.56 -4.94
CA VAL A 146 -2.73 10.93 -5.03
C VAL A 146 -3.85 11.09 -3.99
N SER A 147 -3.80 12.17 -3.21
CA SER A 147 -4.76 12.44 -2.13
C SER A 147 -5.38 13.82 -2.30
N LEU A 148 -6.57 14.03 -1.73
CA LEU A 148 -7.19 15.35 -1.66
C LEU A 148 -6.27 16.35 -0.96
N THR A 149 -6.18 17.56 -1.50
CA THR A 149 -5.48 18.65 -0.82
C THR A 149 -6.33 19.17 0.35
N PRO A 150 -5.73 19.75 1.39
CA PRO A 150 -6.46 20.33 2.51
C PRO A 150 -7.55 21.32 2.06
N ASN A 151 -7.25 22.17 1.07
CA ASN A 151 -8.21 23.14 0.53
C ASN A 151 -9.43 22.45 -0.10
N LEU A 152 -9.24 21.37 -0.87
CA LEU A 152 -10.35 20.64 -1.48
C LEU A 152 -11.20 19.94 -0.41
N VAL A 153 -10.59 19.42 0.66
CA VAL A 153 -11.32 18.87 1.80
C VAL A 153 -12.16 19.96 2.49
N THR A 154 -11.59 21.14 2.73
CA THR A 154 -12.31 22.30 3.30
C THR A 154 -13.45 22.77 2.40
N ASP A 155 -13.27 22.70 1.08
CA ASP A 155 -14.28 23.06 0.07
C ASP A 155 -15.40 22.01 -0.08
N GLY A 156 -15.33 20.90 0.68
CA GLY A 156 -16.35 19.86 0.73
C GLY A 156 -16.23 18.79 -0.36
N TYR A 157 -15.06 18.66 -1.01
CA TYR A 157 -14.81 17.58 -1.97
C TYR A 157 -14.60 16.25 -1.26
N VAL A 158 -15.21 15.20 -1.81
CA VAL A 158 -15.02 13.81 -1.41
C VAL A 158 -14.57 12.98 -2.60
N VAL A 159 -13.77 11.95 -2.34
CA VAL A 159 -13.34 10.98 -3.36
C VAL A 159 -14.53 10.14 -3.80
N VAL A 160 -14.78 10.08 -5.10
CA VAL A 160 -15.87 9.28 -5.69
C VAL A 160 -15.36 8.11 -6.54
N SER A 161 -14.17 8.24 -7.12
CA SER A 161 -13.52 7.19 -7.92
C SER A 161 -12.05 7.56 -8.19
N GLY A 162 -11.34 6.69 -8.89
CA GLY A 162 -10.00 6.94 -9.38
C GLY A 162 -9.52 5.82 -10.29
N GLY A 163 -8.28 5.92 -10.74
CA GLY A 163 -7.74 5.04 -11.75
C GLY A 163 -6.22 5.09 -11.84
N CYS A 164 -5.65 4.17 -12.62
CA CYS A 164 -4.22 4.05 -12.85
C CYS A 164 -3.89 4.02 -14.34
N ASP A 165 -2.73 4.57 -14.69
CA ASP A 165 -2.14 4.52 -16.03
C ASP A 165 -0.65 4.17 -15.89
N THR A 166 -0.17 3.20 -16.66
CA THR A 166 1.21 2.70 -16.62
C THR A 166 1.90 2.81 -17.97
N SER A 167 3.21 3.06 -17.97
CA SER A 167 4.00 3.06 -19.20
C SER A 167 5.51 2.93 -19.01
N HIS A 168 6.20 2.26 -19.94
CA HIS A 168 7.66 2.12 -20.00
C HIS A 168 8.41 3.27 -20.71
N PHE A 169 7.83 3.96 -21.71
CA PHE A 169 8.52 4.99 -22.52
C PHE A 169 7.66 6.25 -22.76
N GLY A 170 7.04 6.78 -21.69
CA GLY A 170 6.09 7.89 -21.81
C GLY A 170 4.72 7.43 -22.36
N ASN A 171 3.73 8.32 -22.44
CA ASN A 171 2.35 7.93 -22.76
C ASN A 171 2.26 7.28 -24.15
N GLY A 172 2.13 5.94 -24.23
CA GLY A 172 1.92 5.27 -25.51
C GLY A 172 2.54 3.88 -25.71
N SER A 173 3.38 3.38 -24.80
CA SER A 173 4.07 2.09 -25.03
C SER A 173 3.11 0.92 -25.31
N VAL A 174 3.53 0.07 -26.23
CA VAL A 174 2.88 -1.22 -26.58
C VAL A 174 3.20 -2.32 -25.59
N HIS A 175 4.25 -2.14 -24.78
CA HIS A 175 4.61 -2.96 -23.64
C HIS A 175 4.54 -2.01 -22.45
N ALA A 176 3.58 -2.18 -21.55
CA ALA A 176 3.42 -1.36 -20.34
C ALA A 176 3.15 -2.30 -19.16
N GLU A 177 3.55 -1.88 -17.97
CA GLU A 177 3.42 -2.72 -16.78
C GLU A 177 1.96 -2.97 -16.41
N ASN A 178 1.67 -4.16 -15.92
CA ASN A 178 0.32 -4.51 -15.47
C ASN A 178 -0.04 -3.68 -14.23
N VAL A 179 -1.25 -3.12 -14.22
CA VAL A 179 -1.83 -2.53 -13.01
C VAL A 179 -2.22 -3.68 -12.08
N VAL A 180 -1.55 -3.78 -10.93
CA VAL A 180 -1.83 -4.84 -9.94
C VAL A 180 -2.61 -4.31 -8.75
N ILE A 181 -2.49 -3.02 -8.46
CA ILE A 181 -3.31 -2.35 -7.45
C ILE A 181 -3.81 -1.05 -8.04
N SER A 182 -5.12 -0.84 -7.95
CA SER A 182 -5.80 0.41 -8.25
C SER A 182 -6.95 0.52 -7.27
N ARG A 183 -6.81 1.27 -6.18
CA ARG A 183 -7.86 1.32 -5.16
C ARG A 183 -7.91 2.62 -4.37
N PRO A 184 -9.05 2.92 -3.72
CA PRO A 184 -9.06 3.97 -2.70
C PRO A 184 -8.08 3.65 -1.56
N THR A 185 -7.54 4.70 -0.97
CA THR A 185 -6.70 4.62 0.24
C THR A 185 -7.53 4.19 1.46
N PRO A 186 -6.91 3.64 2.52
CA PRO A 186 -7.63 3.19 3.72
C PRO A 186 -8.48 4.28 4.40
N GLY A 187 -8.14 5.56 4.21
CA GLY A 187 -8.93 6.71 4.70
C GLY A 187 -9.96 7.26 3.70
N GLY A 188 -10.06 6.70 2.49
CA GLY A 188 -10.99 7.16 1.45
C GLY A 188 -10.72 8.57 0.93
N GLN A 189 -9.56 9.15 1.20
CA GLN A 189 -9.18 10.52 0.81
C GLN A 189 -8.20 10.57 -0.36
N GLY A 190 -7.90 9.42 -0.97
CA GLY A 190 -6.93 9.32 -2.06
C GLY A 190 -7.09 8.05 -2.86
N TRP A 191 -6.30 7.95 -3.92
CA TRP A 191 -6.22 6.80 -4.80
C TRP A 191 -4.78 6.28 -4.88
N TYR A 192 -4.62 4.97 -4.68
CA TYR A 192 -3.34 4.28 -4.69
C TYR A 192 -3.23 3.39 -5.92
N CYS A 193 -2.09 3.48 -6.60
CA CYS A 193 -1.75 2.70 -7.78
C CYS A 193 -0.41 1.99 -7.61
N GLN A 194 -0.34 0.76 -8.11
CA GLN A 194 0.90 0.00 -8.22
C GLN A 194 0.96 -0.72 -9.58
N ALA A 195 2.10 -0.59 -10.24
CA ALA A 195 2.50 -1.45 -11.34
C ALA A 195 3.43 -2.55 -10.83
N ALA A 196 3.41 -3.71 -11.48
CA ALA A 196 4.36 -4.79 -11.22
C ALA A 196 4.99 -5.27 -12.52
N ASP A 197 6.29 -5.61 -12.45
CA ASP A 197 7.10 -6.17 -13.54
C ASP A 197 6.39 -7.33 -14.25
N PRO A 198 6.52 -7.50 -15.59
CA PRO A 198 6.11 -8.73 -16.24
C PRO A 198 7.05 -9.88 -15.83
N PRO A 199 6.57 -11.14 -15.84
CA PRO A 199 7.44 -12.29 -15.62
C PRO A 199 8.65 -12.28 -16.55
N ASN A 200 9.85 -12.43 -15.99
CA ASN A 200 11.13 -12.58 -16.68
C ASN A 200 11.70 -11.33 -17.39
N HIS A 201 11.11 -10.13 -17.22
CA HIS A 201 11.65 -8.89 -17.80
C HIS A 201 11.51 -7.70 -16.84
N GLY A 202 12.52 -7.45 -16.00
CA GLY A 202 12.56 -6.21 -15.20
C GLY A 202 12.80 -5.00 -16.09
N GLN A 203 11.86 -4.06 -16.15
CA GLN A 203 11.99 -2.80 -16.87
C GLN A 203 11.46 -1.64 -16.01
N ASP A 204 12.08 -0.47 -16.13
CA ASP A 204 11.57 0.72 -15.45
C ASP A 204 10.28 1.20 -16.09
N ALA A 205 9.31 1.58 -15.27
CA ALA A 205 8.04 2.10 -15.70
C ALA A 205 7.66 3.38 -14.96
N THR A 206 6.63 4.03 -15.46
CA THR A 206 5.91 5.10 -14.77
C THR A 206 4.54 4.61 -14.40
N VAL A 207 4.04 5.01 -13.23
CA VAL A 207 2.62 4.90 -12.86
C VAL A 207 2.09 6.29 -12.60
N GLU A 208 0.91 6.57 -13.13
CA GLU A 208 0.11 7.74 -12.80
C GLU A 208 -1.16 7.28 -12.06
N ALA A 209 -1.35 7.77 -10.83
CA ALA A 209 -2.61 7.65 -10.13
C ALA A 209 -3.48 8.86 -10.42
N SER A 210 -4.76 8.60 -10.70
CA SER A 210 -5.80 9.59 -10.87
C SER A 210 -6.86 9.45 -9.79
N LEU A 211 -7.34 10.57 -9.26
CA LEU A 211 -8.41 10.65 -8.28
C LEU A 211 -9.50 11.57 -8.82
N VAL A 212 -10.75 11.10 -8.86
CA VAL A 212 -11.93 11.94 -9.12
C VAL A 212 -12.57 12.31 -7.80
N ALA A 213 -12.69 13.61 -7.57
CA ALA A 213 -13.30 14.17 -6.38
C ALA A 213 -14.50 15.02 -6.76
N CYS A 214 -15.61 14.88 -6.04
CA CYS A 214 -16.82 15.66 -6.30
C CYS A 214 -17.36 16.31 -5.04
N ARG A 215 -18.11 17.39 -5.22
CA ARG A 215 -18.92 18.03 -4.19
C ARG A 215 -20.26 18.50 -4.76
N VAL A 216 -21.23 18.72 -3.88
CA VAL A 216 -22.38 19.56 -4.23
C VAL A 216 -21.93 21.02 -4.13
N GLY A 217 -22.06 21.76 -5.24
CA GLY A 217 -21.70 23.17 -5.33
C GLY A 217 -22.68 24.06 -4.56
N PRO A 218 -22.41 25.38 -4.52
CA PRO A 218 -23.23 26.34 -3.79
C PRO A 218 -24.71 26.27 -4.20
N THR A 219 -25.60 26.21 -3.21
CA THR A 219 -27.05 26.17 -3.40
C THR A 219 -27.76 26.91 -2.27
N ALA A 220 -28.97 27.42 -2.56
CA ALA A 220 -29.85 28.05 -1.58
C ALA A 220 -30.67 27.03 -0.76
N VAL A 221 -30.63 25.74 -1.13
CA VAL A 221 -31.37 24.66 -0.45
C VAL A 221 -30.89 24.53 1.00
N THR A 222 -31.86 24.52 1.94
CA THR A 222 -31.62 24.39 3.38
C THR A 222 -32.48 23.26 3.95
N PRO A 223 -31.92 22.32 4.74
CA PRO A 223 -30.50 22.15 5.09
C PRO A 223 -29.60 21.88 3.87
N LYS A 224 -28.33 22.32 3.95
CA LYS A 224 -27.38 22.25 2.83
C LYS A 224 -27.12 20.80 2.43
N PRO A 225 -27.33 20.42 1.16
CA PRO A 225 -27.01 19.09 0.66
C PRO A 225 -25.49 18.89 0.54
N ASN A 226 -25.04 17.70 0.90
CA ASN A 226 -23.65 17.29 0.87
C ASN A 226 -23.55 15.92 0.18
N LEU A 227 -22.42 15.65 -0.49
CA LEU A 227 -22.11 14.31 -0.98
C LEU A 227 -21.31 13.56 0.10
N GLN A 228 -21.80 12.41 0.53
CA GLN A 228 -21.11 11.56 1.48
C GLN A 228 -20.76 10.23 0.83
N CYS A 229 -19.48 9.87 0.84
CA CYS A 229 -18.97 8.64 0.25
C CYS A 229 -18.33 7.75 1.31
N THR A 230 -18.49 6.45 1.17
CA THR A 230 -17.87 5.43 2.01
C THR A 230 -17.15 4.40 1.14
N VAL A 231 -16.04 3.88 1.68
CA VAL A 231 -15.32 2.76 1.07
C VAL A 231 -15.73 1.49 1.77
N THR A 232 -16.15 0.48 1.01
CA THR A 232 -16.46 -0.87 1.53
C THR A 232 -15.60 -1.90 0.81
N GLN A 233 -15.05 -2.86 1.54
CA GLN A 233 -14.24 -3.93 0.95
C GLN A 233 -15.06 -5.21 0.82
N GLY A 234 -14.81 -5.94 -0.27
CA GLY A 234 -15.36 -7.26 -0.50
C GLY A 234 -14.58 -8.35 0.25
N ALA A 235 -15.13 -9.56 0.27
CA ALA A 235 -14.40 -10.74 0.69
C ALA A 235 -13.22 -10.98 -0.28
N GLN A 236 -12.08 -11.41 0.27
CA GLN A 236 -10.93 -11.76 -0.54
C GLN A 236 -11.19 -13.07 -1.31
N GLY A 237 -11.00 -13.03 -2.62
CA GLY A 237 -11.00 -14.23 -3.47
C GLY A 237 -9.60 -14.81 -3.58
N THR A 238 -9.50 -16.13 -3.76
CA THR A 238 -8.24 -16.85 -3.92
C THR A 238 -8.33 -17.87 -5.05
N GLY A 239 -7.22 -18.15 -5.73
CA GLY A 239 -7.14 -19.19 -6.77
C GLY A 239 -6.28 -18.75 -7.94
N ALA A 240 -6.30 -19.49 -9.06
CA ALA A 240 -5.62 -19.12 -10.31
C ALA A 240 -6.36 -18.01 -11.11
N TYR A 241 -7.62 -17.78 -10.75
CA TYR A 241 -8.47 -16.72 -11.30
C TYR A 241 -9.27 -16.09 -10.16
N PRO A 242 -8.61 -15.41 -9.21
CA PRO A 242 -9.29 -14.92 -8.04
C PRO A 242 -10.28 -13.84 -8.43
N LYS A 243 -11.43 -13.88 -7.75
CA LYS A 243 -12.55 -12.98 -7.98
C LYS A 243 -13.00 -12.40 -6.66
N SER A 244 -13.21 -11.10 -6.64
CA SER A 244 -13.78 -10.42 -5.49
C SER A 244 -14.81 -9.40 -5.95
N PHE A 245 -15.89 -9.31 -5.18
CA PHE A 245 -16.96 -8.35 -5.38
C PHE A 245 -17.18 -7.56 -4.10
N ALA A 246 -17.32 -6.24 -4.24
CA ALA A 246 -17.62 -5.35 -3.13
C ALA A 246 -18.91 -4.58 -3.42
N LYS A 247 -19.79 -4.46 -2.45
CA LYS A 247 -21.04 -3.71 -2.57
C LYS A 247 -21.23 -2.85 -1.33
N GLY A 248 -21.48 -1.56 -1.52
CA GLY A 248 -21.75 -0.64 -0.43
C GLY A 248 -23.24 -0.37 -0.27
N THR A 249 -23.59 0.44 0.72
CA THR A 249 -24.97 0.82 1.04
C THR A 249 -25.50 2.00 0.23
N GLY A 250 -24.63 2.72 -0.46
CA GLY A 250 -24.99 3.86 -1.32
C GLY A 250 -24.90 3.54 -2.82
N ARG A 251 -24.95 4.58 -3.65
CA ARG A 251 -24.74 4.44 -5.10
C ARG A 251 -23.26 4.23 -5.39
N THR A 252 -22.92 3.11 -6.02
CA THR A 252 -21.56 2.82 -6.49
C THR A 252 -21.16 3.81 -7.58
N LEU A 253 -20.19 4.66 -7.26
CA LEU A 253 -19.66 5.65 -8.20
C LEU A 253 -18.29 5.23 -8.77
N GLY A 254 -17.58 4.37 -8.05
CA GLY A 254 -16.26 3.88 -8.42
C GLY A 254 -15.82 2.74 -7.50
N GLY A 255 -14.62 2.24 -7.73
CA GLY A 255 -14.05 1.19 -6.90
C GLY A 255 -12.67 0.77 -7.35
N GLY A 256 -12.09 -0.13 -6.58
CA GLY A 256 -10.72 -0.57 -6.70
C GLY A 256 -10.58 -2.07 -6.74
N CYS A 257 -9.41 -2.50 -7.21
CA CYS A 257 -8.96 -3.87 -7.20
C CYS A 257 -7.54 -3.89 -6.63
N GLU A 258 -7.35 -4.77 -5.64
CA GLU A 258 -6.03 -5.12 -5.11
C GLU A 258 -5.78 -6.58 -5.44
N LEU A 259 -4.73 -6.82 -6.22
CA LEU A 259 -4.25 -8.15 -6.55
C LEU A 259 -2.98 -8.44 -5.77
N SER A 260 -2.85 -9.67 -5.30
CA SER A 260 -1.67 -10.08 -4.57
C SER A 260 -1.32 -11.53 -4.86
N PHE A 261 -0.09 -11.73 -5.29
CA PHE A 261 0.55 -13.03 -5.36
C PHE A 261 1.46 -13.20 -4.13
N ALA A 262 1.22 -14.24 -3.33
CA ALA A 262 1.95 -14.52 -2.08
C ALA A 262 2.12 -13.32 -1.11
N GLY A 263 1.21 -12.33 -1.15
CA GLY A 263 1.12 -11.26 -0.15
C GLY A 263 1.74 -9.90 -0.49
N ASN A 264 2.35 -9.65 -1.67
CA ASN A 264 3.09 -8.40 -1.93
C ASN A 264 3.11 -7.86 -3.39
N GLY A 265 2.00 -7.91 -4.16
CA GLY A 265 1.96 -7.22 -5.47
C GLY A 265 3.14 -7.56 -6.40
N SER A 266 3.41 -8.87 -6.51
CA SER A 266 4.67 -9.52 -6.91
C SER A 266 5.17 -9.23 -8.34
N VAL A 267 6.47 -9.52 -8.54
CA VAL A 267 7.21 -9.69 -9.82
C VAL A 267 6.60 -10.72 -10.79
N HIS A 268 5.60 -11.47 -10.34
CA HIS A 268 4.82 -12.45 -11.10
C HIS A 268 3.31 -12.26 -10.87
N ALA A 269 2.85 -11.02 -10.85
CA ALA A 269 1.47 -10.72 -10.50
C ALA A 269 0.46 -11.23 -11.53
N GLU A 270 -0.69 -11.69 -11.02
CA GLU A 270 -1.87 -11.95 -11.81
C GLU A 270 -2.28 -10.70 -12.60
N PHE A 271 -2.77 -10.91 -13.81
CA PHE A 271 -3.21 -9.87 -14.71
C PHE A 271 -4.60 -9.39 -14.33
N MET A 272 -4.73 -8.09 -14.05
CA MET A 272 -6.05 -7.51 -13.82
C MET A 272 -6.82 -7.53 -15.13
N VAL A 273 -7.94 -8.26 -15.15
CA VAL A 273 -8.79 -8.39 -16.35
C VAL A 273 -10.11 -7.64 -16.20
N GLN A 274 -10.54 -7.36 -14.97
CA GLN A 274 -11.70 -6.51 -14.71
C GLN A 274 -11.52 -5.71 -13.43
N GLN A 275 -11.76 -4.40 -13.57
CA GLN A 275 -11.92 -3.46 -12.47
C GLN A 275 -13.03 -2.48 -12.85
N GLY A 276 -14.26 -2.77 -12.42
CA GLY A 276 -15.39 -1.96 -12.84
C GLY A 276 -16.75 -2.28 -12.21
N PRO A 277 -17.74 -1.40 -12.44
CA PRO A 277 -19.08 -1.52 -11.89
C PRO A 277 -19.88 -2.66 -12.55
N GLN A 278 -20.70 -3.33 -11.76
CA GLN A 278 -21.61 -4.40 -12.18
C GLN A 278 -23.06 -3.92 -12.21
N ALA A 279 -23.91 -4.62 -12.96
CA ALA A 279 -25.33 -4.29 -13.12
C ALA A 279 -26.12 -4.34 -11.79
N ASP A 280 -25.70 -5.17 -10.85
CA ASP A 280 -26.32 -5.28 -9.53
C ASP A 280 -25.86 -4.19 -8.53
N GLY A 281 -24.99 -3.27 -8.99
CA GLY A 281 -24.40 -2.21 -8.18
C GLY A 281 -23.16 -2.62 -7.39
N SER A 282 -22.66 -3.85 -7.55
CA SER A 282 -21.36 -4.24 -6.99
C SER A 282 -20.19 -3.74 -7.84
N TRP A 283 -18.99 -3.79 -7.28
CA TRP A 283 -17.72 -3.57 -7.95
C TRP A 283 -17.00 -4.89 -8.11
N ALA A 284 -16.57 -5.24 -9.33
CA ALA A 284 -15.81 -6.45 -9.59
C ALA A 284 -14.31 -6.17 -9.67
N CYS A 285 -13.54 -7.08 -9.07
CA CYS A 285 -12.09 -7.17 -9.14
C CYS A 285 -11.74 -8.61 -9.52
N LEU A 286 -11.35 -8.82 -10.78
CA LEU A 286 -11.03 -10.14 -11.32
C LEU A 286 -9.62 -10.14 -11.90
N ALA A 287 -8.90 -11.22 -11.64
CA ALA A 287 -7.56 -11.43 -12.18
C ALA A 287 -7.45 -12.77 -12.93
N ALA A 288 -6.38 -12.89 -13.72
CA ALA A 288 -6.03 -14.11 -14.43
C ALA A 288 -4.52 -14.37 -14.34
N ASP A 289 -4.12 -15.64 -14.24
CA ASP A 289 -2.72 -16.05 -14.24
C ASP A 289 -1.99 -15.72 -15.55
N PRO A 290 -0.67 -15.43 -15.50
CA PRO A 290 0.19 -15.42 -16.68
C PRO A 290 0.31 -16.83 -17.30
N PRO A 291 0.58 -16.93 -18.62
CA PRO A 291 0.75 -18.23 -19.26
C PRO A 291 1.94 -19.01 -18.66
N LEU A 292 1.76 -20.33 -18.53
CA LEU A 292 2.79 -21.33 -18.20
C LEU A 292 3.17 -21.51 -16.71
N ILE A 293 2.61 -20.74 -15.76
CA ILE A 293 2.83 -20.94 -14.33
C ILE A 293 1.49 -20.82 -13.60
N SER A 294 0.95 -21.93 -13.08
CA SER A 294 -0.24 -21.88 -12.23
C SER A 294 0.20 -21.58 -10.81
N ASN A 295 -0.16 -20.41 -10.28
CA ASN A 295 0.07 -20.12 -8.88
C ASN A 295 -1.18 -19.46 -8.26
N PRO A 296 -1.53 -19.78 -7.00
CA PRO A 296 -2.68 -19.17 -6.35
C PRO A 296 -2.38 -17.72 -5.96
N GLY A 297 -3.08 -16.76 -6.53
CA GLY A 297 -3.11 -15.38 -6.04
C GLY A 297 -4.44 -15.03 -5.40
N THR A 298 -4.59 -13.75 -5.09
CA THR A 298 -5.71 -13.21 -4.35
C THR A 298 -6.21 -11.90 -4.95
N ALA A 299 -7.51 -11.71 -4.93
CA ALA A 299 -8.17 -10.49 -5.39
C ALA A 299 -9.02 -9.91 -4.27
N LYS A 300 -8.98 -8.59 -4.09
CA LYS A 300 -9.81 -7.88 -3.13
C LYS A 300 -10.42 -6.62 -3.76
N ALA A 301 -11.74 -6.65 -3.92
CA ALA A 301 -12.50 -5.51 -4.40
C ALA A 301 -12.68 -4.48 -3.28
N SER A 302 -12.63 -3.21 -3.66
CA SER A 302 -13.10 -2.09 -2.84
C SER A 302 -14.14 -1.32 -3.65
N VAL A 303 -15.18 -0.81 -3.02
CA VAL A 303 -16.20 0.01 -3.69
C VAL A 303 -16.35 1.35 -2.99
N VAL A 304 -16.45 2.41 -3.78
CA VAL A 304 -16.79 3.76 -3.32
C VAL A 304 -18.28 3.98 -3.58
N SER A 305 -19.05 4.02 -2.50
CA SER A 305 -20.50 4.22 -2.56
C SER A 305 -20.86 5.57 -1.96
N CYS A 306 -21.67 6.35 -2.66
CA CYS A 306 -22.01 7.70 -2.25
C CYS A 306 -23.53 7.92 -2.18
N ASN A 307 -23.95 8.79 -1.26
CA ASN A 307 -25.32 9.26 -1.11
C ASN A 307 -25.34 10.78 -0.95
N LEU A 308 -26.44 11.41 -1.38
CA LEU A 308 -26.75 12.78 -0.98
C LEU A 308 -27.34 12.76 0.43
N THR A 309 -26.88 13.69 1.25
CA THR A 309 -27.34 13.83 2.62
C THR A 309 -27.45 15.30 3.01
N THR A 310 -28.40 15.60 3.86
CA THR A 310 -28.53 16.91 4.54
C THR A 310 -27.98 16.87 5.96
N THR A 311 -27.61 15.69 6.45
CA THR A 311 -26.93 15.56 7.73
C THR A 311 -25.62 16.34 7.62
N PRO A 312 -25.29 17.21 8.59
CA PRO A 312 -24.00 17.86 8.62
C PRO A 312 -22.92 16.79 8.45
N LEU A 313 -22.02 17.00 7.49
CA LEU A 313 -20.84 16.15 7.38
C LEU A 313 -20.20 16.10 8.78
N PRO A 314 -19.88 14.91 9.34
CA PRO A 314 -18.99 14.88 10.49
C PRO A 314 -17.78 15.77 10.15
N PRO A 315 -17.24 16.54 11.11
CA PRO A 315 -16.08 17.37 10.86
C PRO A 315 -15.08 16.52 10.08
N PRO A 316 -14.50 17.04 8.97
CA PRO A 316 -13.63 16.26 8.12
C PRO A 316 -12.71 15.51 9.07
N VAL A 317 -12.67 14.19 8.94
CA VAL A 317 -11.61 13.42 9.57
C VAL A 317 -10.37 13.94 8.86
N VAL A 318 -9.81 15.02 9.39
CA VAL A 318 -8.41 15.32 9.27
C VAL A 318 -7.81 14.10 9.92
N VAL A 319 -7.55 13.08 9.10
CA VAL A 319 -6.61 12.04 9.51
C VAL A 319 -5.40 12.88 9.91
N PRO A 320 -5.01 12.88 11.19
CA PRO A 320 -3.88 13.69 11.60
C PRO A 320 -2.75 13.37 10.63
N ALA A 321 -2.09 14.40 10.15
CA ALA A 321 -0.89 14.27 9.33
C ALA A 321 0.28 13.70 10.16
N THR A 322 0.04 12.67 10.96
CA THR A 322 1.06 11.74 11.41
C THR A 322 0.88 10.49 10.55
N ARG A 323 1.14 10.63 9.23
CA ARG A 323 1.53 9.47 8.44
C ARG A 323 2.69 8.84 9.21
N LYS A 324 2.57 7.57 9.60
CA LYS A 324 3.66 6.87 10.29
C LYS A 324 4.91 7.00 9.41
N ASN A 325 6.04 7.34 10.03
CA ASN A 325 7.30 7.45 9.30
C ASN A 325 7.54 6.12 8.54
N PRO A 326 7.81 6.15 7.23
CA PRO A 326 8.03 4.94 6.44
C PRO A 326 9.18 4.12 7.02
N VAL A 327 9.08 2.81 6.88
CA VAL A 327 10.07 1.86 7.37
C VAL A 327 10.92 1.36 6.21
N ILE A 328 12.24 1.43 6.35
CA ILE A 328 13.19 0.77 5.45
C ILE A 328 13.81 -0.39 6.21
N ILE A 329 13.53 -1.61 5.75
CA ILE A 329 14.17 -2.82 6.26
C ILE A 329 15.50 -2.99 5.53
N VAL A 330 16.61 -2.82 6.23
CA VAL A 330 17.97 -2.94 5.69
C VAL A 330 18.45 -4.37 5.90
N GLY A 331 18.64 -5.09 4.79
CA GLY A 331 19.01 -6.50 4.81
C GLY A 331 20.41 -6.77 5.38
N GLY A 332 20.62 -8.00 5.84
CA GLY A 332 21.92 -8.54 6.23
C GLY A 332 22.75 -9.06 5.04
N THR A 333 23.94 -9.55 5.35
CA THR A 333 24.88 -10.12 4.36
C THR A 333 24.22 -11.25 3.58
N VAL A 334 24.35 -11.19 2.24
CA VAL A 334 23.80 -12.14 1.25
C VAL A 334 22.30 -12.43 1.40
N ALA A 335 21.57 -11.60 2.15
CA ALA A 335 20.15 -11.80 2.39
C ALA A 335 19.31 -11.24 1.23
N SER A 336 18.35 -12.05 0.77
CA SER A 336 17.32 -11.60 -0.16
C SER A 336 16.11 -11.03 0.58
N GLU A 337 15.35 -10.18 -0.11
CA GLU A 337 14.10 -9.58 0.36
C GLU A 337 13.08 -10.60 0.88
N ILE A 338 13.11 -11.83 0.36
CA ILE A 338 12.23 -12.94 0.77
C ILE A 338 12.30 -13.17 2.28
N LEU A 339 13.49 -13.01 2.87
CA LEU A 339 13.71 -13.17 4.31
C LEU A 339 12.85 -12.21 5.14
N TYR A 340 12.58 -11.03 4.60
CA TYR A 340 11.92 -9.94 5.32
C TYR A 340 10.43 -9.82 5.00
N TRP A 341 9.87 -10.69 4.15
CA TRP A 341 8.47 -10.59 3.73
C TRP A 341 7.48 -10.67 4.89
N ILE A 342 7.74 -11.52 5.89
CA ILE A 342 6.88 -11.64 7.08
C ILE A 342 6.90 -10.33 7.88
N LEU A 343 8.08 -9.80 8.19
CA LEU A 343 8.23 -8.53 8.89
C LEU A 343 7.59 -7.37 8.11
N ALA A 344 7.86 -7.30 6.80
CA ALA A 344 7.28 -6.28 5.95
C ALA A 344 5.74 -6.37 5.89
N GLY A 345 5.19 -7.58 5.76
CA GLY A 345 3.76 -7.82 5.77
C GLY A 345 3.10 -7.37 7.08
N ARG A 346 3.71 -7.68 8.23
CA ARG A 346 3.21 -7.24 9.54
C ARG A 346 3.27 -5.72 9.70
N LEU A 347 4.37 -5.08 9.31
CA LEU A 347 4.50 -3.62 9.33
C LEU A 347 3.48 -2.92 8.43
N ARG A 348 3.23 -3.48 7.22
CA ARG A 348 2.20 -2.98 6.31
C ARG A 348 0.80 -3.15 6.89
N ALA A 349 0.52 -4.28 7.54
CA ALA A 349 -0.75 -4.51 8.24
C ALA A 349 -0.96 -3.48 9.37
N ASP A 350 0.11 -3.06 10.03
CA ASP A 350 0.09 -1.99 11.02
C ASP A 350 0.06 -0.57 10.42
N GLY A 351 -0.02 -0.44 9.09
CA GLY A 351 -0.21 0.84 8.40
C GLY A 351 1.08 1.63 8.13
N TYR A 352 2.25 0.99 8.16
CA TYR A 352 3.49 1.61 7.69
C TYR A 352 3.64 1.47 6.17
N TYR A 353 4.20 2.49 5.52
CA TYR A 353 4.83 2.30 4.20
C TYR A 353 6.16 1.58 4.43
N VAL A 354 6.41 0.47 3.72
CA VAL A 354 7.58 -0.38 3.98
C VAL A 354 8.33 -0.67 2.69
N GLU A 355 9.62 -0.40 2.69
CA GLU A 355 10.55 -0.72 1.62
C GLU A 355 11.64 -1.67 2.15
N ILE A 356 11.97 -2.71 1.39
CA ILE A 356 13.08 -3.60 1.72
C ILE A 356 14.29 -3.16 0.89
N PHE A 357 15.41 -2.99 1.57
CA PHE A 357 16.68 -2.58 0.99
C PHE A 357 17.67 -3.74 1.10
N GLU A 358 17.85 -4.46 0.00
CA GLU A 358 18.95 -5.42 -0.13
C GLU A 358 20.28 -4.68 -0.23
N LEU A 359 21.29 -5.17 0.47
CA LEU A 359 22.61 -4.54 0.44
C LEU A 359 23.23 -4.68 -0.97
N PRO A 360 23.79 -3.60 -1.54
CA PRO A 360 24.49 -3.68 -2.82
C PRO A 360 25.63 -4.70 -2.75
N GLY A 361 25.84 -5.44 -3.84
CA GLY A 361 26.82 -6.53 -3.90
C GLY A 361 26.56 -7.64 -2.86
N GLY A 362 25.33 -7.80 -2.38
CA GLY A 362 24.98 -8.74 -1.31
C GLY A 362 25.63 -8.38 0.03
N GLY A 363 26.05 -7.14 0.23
CA GLY A 363 26.78 -6.71 1.44
C GLY A 363 28.27 -7.10 1.43
N LEU A 364 28.80 -7.65 0.35
CA LEU A 364 30.22 -8.02 0.23
C LEU A 364 31.12 -6.87 -0.24
N ILE A 365 30.57 -5.67 -0.39
CA ILE A 365 31.34 -4.45 -0.69
C ILE A 365 31.66 -3.68 0.58
N ASP A 366 32.36 -2.55 0.45
CA ASP A 366 32.61 -1.65 1.57
C ASP A 366 31.28 -1.16 2.19
N ILE A 367 31.16 -1.23 3.51
CA ILE A 367 29.94 -0.85 4.23
C ILE A 367 29.59 0.64 4.02
N ARG A 368 30.58 1.54 3.83
CA ARG A 368 30.32 2.94 3.51
C ARG A 368 29.71 3.12 2.12
N GLU A 369 30.12 2.32 1.14
CA GLU A 369 29.47 2.30 -0.17
C GLU A 369 28.01 1.86 -0.05
N GLY A 370 27.76 0.80 0.74
CA GLY A 370 26.40 0.36 1.07
C GLY A 370 25.57 1.45 1.76
N ALA A 371 26.16 2.16 2.71
CA ALA A 371 25.51 3.27 3.41
C ALA A 371 25.20 4.45 2.47
N GLN A 372 26.05 4.70 1.48
CA GLN A 372 25.82 5.74 0.47
C GLN A 372 24.66 5.37 -0.46
N VAL A 373 24.52 4.10 -0.85
CA VAL A 373 23.34 3.64 -1.58
C VAL A 373 22.08 3.73 -0.70
N LEU A 374 22.19 3.39 0.59
CA LEU A 374 21.10 3.55 1.55
C LEU A 374 20.66 5.01 1.69
N LYS A 375 21.58 5.98 1.67
CA LYS A 375 21.25 7.42 1.67
C LYS A 375 20.34 7.81 0.51
N ASN A 376 20.64 7.32 -0.69
CA ASN A 376 19.82 7.58 -1.87
C ASN A 376 18.43 6.97 -1.69
N ARG A 377 18.36 5.74 -1.18
CA ARG A 377 17.09 5.08 -0.89
C ARG A 377 16.27 5.79 0.18
N VAL A 378 16.88 6.31 1.25
CA VAL A 378 16.20 7.15 2.25
C VAL A 378 15.60 8.38 1.58
N SER A 379 16.36 9.06 0.72
CA SER A 379 15.90 10.24 0.00
C SER A 379 14.73 9.92 -0.95
N GLU A 380 14.81 8.81 -1.68
CA GLU A 380 13.73 8.30 -2.54
C GLU A 380 12.47 8.00 -1.73
N VAL A 381 12.59 7.32 -0.58
CA VAL A 381 11.46 6.99 0.29
C VAL A 381 10.78 8.24 0.81
N LEU A 382 11.56 9.22 1.29
CA LEU A 382 11.01 10.49 1.78
C LEU A 382 10.31 11.26 0.66
N LEU A 383 10.89 11.30 -0.54
CA LEU A 383 10.27 11.93 -1.71
C LEU A 383 8.97 11.23 -2.14
N LYS A 384 8.98 9.90 -2.18
CA LYS A 384 7.81 9.07 -2.54
C LYS A 384 6.66 9.28 -1.55
N THR A 385 6.98 9.26 -0.26
CA THR A 385 6.00 9.24 0.84
C THR A 385 5.60 10.63 1.33
N GLY A 386 6.42 11.65 1.09
CA GLY A 386 6.25 12.98 1.68
C GLY A 386 6.48 13.04 3.19
N ALA A 387 7.05 11.98 3.79
CA ALA A 387 7.42 11.98 5.20
C ALA A 387 8.68 12.83 5.44
N GLU A 388 8.84 13.35 6.66
CA GLU A 388 10.03 14.11 7.05
C GLU A 388 11.18 13.21 7.54
N LYS A 389 10.84 12.02 8.04
CA LYS A 389 11.80 11.04 8.58
C LYS A 389 11.41 9.63 8.18
N VAL A 390 12.40 8.72 8.23
CA VAL A 390 12.22 7.27 8.08
C VAL A 390 12.51 6.54 9.38
N ASN A 391 11.99 5.33 9.50
CA ASN A 391 12.41 4.33 10.46
C ASN A 391 13.33 3.33 9.75
N LEU A 392 14.48 3.02 10.32
CA LEU A 392 15.40 2.01 9.80
C LEU A 392 15.31 0.76 10.67
N ILE A 393 15.09 -0.41 10.04
CA ILE A 393 15.18 -1.71 10.71
C ILE A 393 16.29 -2.51 10.04
N GLY A 394 17.47 -2.58 10.67
CA GLY A 394 18.63 -3.27 10.10
C GLY A 394 18.84 -4.66 10.69
N HIS A 395 18.87 -5.68 9.84
CA HIS A 395 19.18 -7.05 10.27
C HIS A 395 20.65 -7.37 10.03
N SER A 396 21.34 -7.95 11.01
CA SER A 396 22.74 -8.36 10.90
C SER A 396 23.65 -7.21 10.41
N GLN A 397 24.37 -7.36 9.31
CA GLN A 397 25.13 -6.29 8.65
C GLN A 397 24.27 -5.05 8.31
N GLY A 398 22.98 -5.21 8.06
CA GLY A 398 22.07 -4.11 7.77
C GLY A 398 21.98 -3.09 8.90
N GLY A 399 22.07 -3.53 10.17
CA GLY A 399 22.13 -2.61 11.31
C GLY A 399 23.44 -1.83 11.38
N ILE A 400 24.55 -2.44 10.95
CA ILE A 400 25.86 -1.76 10.83
C ILE A 400 25.83 -0.74 9.69
N THR A 401 25.24 -1.11 8.55
CA THR A 401 25.06 -0.22 7.40
C THR A 401 24.16 0.97 7.73
N ALA A 402 23.04 0.74 8.41
CA ALA A 402 22.14 1.80 8.88
C ALA A 402 22.83 2.76 9.85
N ARG A 403 23.66 2.24 10.77
CA ARG A 403 24.43 3.09 11.69
C ARG A 403 25.53 3.87 10.98
N THR A 404 26.21 3.25 10.01
CA THR A 404 27.20 3.92 9.16
C THR A 404 26.55 5.07 8.39
N TYR A 405 25.34 4.86 7.86
CA TYR A 405 24.56 5.93 7.23
C TYR A 405 24.29 7.11 8.19
N VAL A 406 23.85 6.82 9.42
CA VAL A 406 23.59 7.85 10.43
C VAL A 406 24.87 8.61 10.81
N HIS A 407 25.99 7.91 10.95
CA HIS A 407 27.29 8.50 11.28
C HIS A 407 27.80 9.41 10.15
N ASP A 408 27.85 8.90 8.91
CA ASP A 408 28.51 9.58 7.78
C ASP A 408 27.63 10.65 7.12
N PHE A 409 26.30 10.49 7.15
CA PHE A 409 25.37 11.39 6.44
C PHE A 409 24.38 12.13 7.36
N GLY A 410 24.42 11.82 8.66
CA GLY A 410 23.63 12.50 9.68
C GLY A 410 22.31 11.82 10.02
N TRP A 411 21.77 12.17 11.18
CA TRP A 411 20.63 11.51 11.82
C TRP A 411 19.27 12.19 11.57
N ARG A 412 19.25 13.40 11.00
CA ARG A 412 18.05 14.28 10.99
C ARG A 412 16.84 13.68 10.27
N LEU A 413 17.09 12.79 9.31
CA LEU A 413 16.08 12.12 8.50
C LEU A 413 15.64 10.77 9.08
N VAL A 414 16.13 10.38 10.27
CA VAL A 414 15.81 9.11 10.91
C VAL A 414 15.08 9.38 12.22
N ASP A 415 14.00 8.64 12.46
CA ASP A 415 13.21 8.72 13.69
C ASP A 415 13.55 7.57 14.65
N ASN A 416 13.59 6.34 14.11
CA ASN A 416 14.01 5.15 14.85
C ASN A 416 15.08 4.38 14.06
N LEU A 417 16.08 3.84 14.77
CA LEU A 417 17.00 2.83 14.25
C LEU A 417 16.90 1.59 15.13
N ILE A 418 16.29 0.54 14.57
CA ILE A 418 16.11 -0.74 15.22
C ILE A 418 17.08 -1.73 14.57
N SER A 419 17.98 -2.32 15.32
CA SER A 419 18.85 -3.40 14.86
C SER A 419 18.36 -4.75 15.35
N LEU A 420 18.45 -5.75 14.48
CA LEU A 420 18.12 -7.15 14.75
C LEU A 420 19.41 -7.96 14.59
N GLY A 421 19.92 -8.55 15.68
CA GLY A 421 21.09 -9.45 15.61
C GLY A 421 22.35 -8.80 15.02
N SER A 422 22.54 -7.49 15.21
CA SER A 422 23.63 -6.78 14.55
C SER A 422 24.93 -6.81 15.37
N PRO A 423 26.09 -7.14 14.78
CA PRO A 423 27.38 -7.28 15.48
C PRO A 423 28.03 -5.91 15.75
N HIS A 424 27.43 -5.12 16.63
CA HIS A 424 27.82 -3.73 16.86
C HIS A 424 29.27 -3.52 17.33
N LYS A 425 29.89 -4.54 17.94
CA LYS A 425 31.31 -4.59 18.35
C LYS A 425 32.11 -5.68 17.62
N GLY A 426 31.62 -6.12 16.47
CA GLY A 426 32.25 -7.12 15.61
C GLY A 426 31.62 -8.50 15.77
N THR A 427 31.77 -9.40 14.80
CA THR A 427 31.19 -10.75 14.86
C THR A 427 32.12 -11.75 15.56
N HIS A 428 31.53 -12.72 16.26
CA HIS A 428 32.23 -13.86 16.86
C HIS A 428 32.21 -15.11 15.97
N VAL A 429 31.87 -14.95 14.69
CA VAL A 429 31.76 -16.05 13.75
C VAL A 429 33.04 -16.88 13.70
N ASP A 430 32.86 -18.20 13.67
CA ASP A 430 33.96 -19.13 13.50
C ASP A 430 34.68 -18.86 12.15
N PRO A 431 36.04 -18.83 12.10
CA PRO A 431 36.77 -18.54 10.86
C PRO A 431 36.43 -19.48 9.69
N LEU A 432 36.12 -20.75 9.96
CA LEU A 432 35.72 -21.70 8.92
C LEU A 432 34.34 -21.32 8.36
N LEU A 433 33.41 -20.96 9.24
CA LEU A 433 32.07 -20.51 8.85
C LEU A 433 32.13 -19.18 8.08
N ALA A 434 32.99 -18.25 8.50
CA ALA A 434 33.24 -17.00 7.78
C ALA A 434 33.84 -17.24 6.38
N ALA A 435 34.79 -18.15 6.27
CA ALA A 435 35.37 -18.55 5.00
C ALA A 435 34.31 -19.18 4.07
N LEU A 436 33.44 -20.03 4.61
CA LEU A 436 32.39 -20.72 3.85
C LEU A 436 31.29 -19.77 3.37
N LEU A 437 30.83 -18.85 4.23
CA LEU A 437 29.68 -17.99 3.94
C LEU A 437 30.04 -16.78 3.08
N VAL A 438 31.18 -16.16 3.36
CA VAL A 438 31.53 -14.84 2.78
C VAL A 438 32.98 -14.77 2.29
N GLY A 439 33.69 -15.90 2.25
CA GLY A 439 35.04 -15.98 1.66
C GLY A 439 36.15 -15.34 2.50
N CYS A 440 35.95 -15.15 3.81
CA CYS A 440 36.99 -14.57 4.67
C CYS A 440 38.11 -15.59 4.97
N THR A 441 39.15 -15.60 4.12
CA THR A 441 40.30 -16.53 4.21
C THR A 441 41.55 -15.91 4.82
N SER A 442 41.44 -14.70 5.39
CA SER A 442 42.53 -13.87 5.91
C SER A 442 43.56 -13.49 4.83
N LYS A 443 43.11 -13.30 3.59
CA LYS A 443 43.94 -12.83 2.47
C LYS A 443 43.67 -11.34 2.20
N PRO A 444 44.65 -10.59 1.66
CA PRO A 444 44.44 -9.19 1.27
C PRO A 444 43.36 -8.97 0.21
N THR A 445 42.99 -10.03 -0.52
CA THR A 445 41.96 -10.03 -1.57
C THR A 445 40.57 -10.38 -1.05
N ASP A 446 40.42 -10.66 0.26
CA ASP A 446 39.11 -10.94 0.84
C ASP A 446 38.19 -9.73 0.72
N SER A 447 36.87 -9.97 0.72
CA SER A 447 35.87 -8.92 0.71
C SER A 447 36.09 -7.93 1.89
N PRO A 448 35.88 -6.61 1.68
CA PRO A 448 36.01 -5.60 2.74
C PRO A 448 35.24 -5.94 4.01
N ILE A 449 34.09 -6.63 3.89
CA ILE A 449 33.25 -7.08 5.01
C ILE A 449 34.03 -7.92 6.03
N CYS A 450 35.02 -8.70 5.59
CA CYS A 450 35.83 -9.58 6.42
C CYS A 450 36.66 -8.80 7.45
N THR A 451 36.95 -7.54 7.15
CA THR A 451 37.66 -6.63 8.06
C THR A 451 36.69 -5.69 8.78
N GLN A 452 35.68 -5.16 8.08
CA GLN A 452 34.75 -4.17 8.63
C GLN A 452 33.73 -4.74 9.63
N LEU A 453 33.44 -6.05 9.58
CA LEU A 453 32.63 -6.72 10.62
C LEU A 453 33.46 -7.35 11.74
N ARG A 454 34.79 -7.24 11.71
CA ARG A 454 35.63 -7.61 12.87
C ARG A 454 35.71 -6.44 13.84
N ALA A 455 35.93 -6.76 15.12
CA ALA A 455 36.25 -5.74 16.11
C ALA A 455 37.48 -4.95 15.65
N GLY A 456 37.37 -3.62 15.64
CA GLY A 456 38.45 -2.76 15.18
C GLY A 456 37.99 -1.34 14.85
N PRO A 457 38.90 -0.53 14.25
CA PRO A 457 38.74 0.91 14.15
C PRO A 457 37.46 1.37 13.46
N PHE A 458 37.01 0.66 12.42
CA PHE A 458 35.78 1.01 11.71
C PHE A 458 34.54 0.95 12.63
N LEU A 459 34.38 -0.14 13.39
CA LEU A 459 33.24 -0.29 14.29
C LEU A 459 33.35 0.64 15.50
N GLU A 460 34.56 0.86 16.01
CA GLU A 460 34.83 1.85 17.06
C GLU A 460 34.44 3.26 16.63
N GLU A 461 34.78 3.65 15.39
CA GLU A 461 34.43 4.94 14.80
C GLU A 461 32.90 5.13 14.73
N ILE A 462 32.19 4.24 14.03
CA ILE A 462 30.73 4.38 13.87
C ILE A 462 29.92 4.13 15.15
N ASN A 463 30.56 3.64 16.22
CA ASN A 463 29.96 3.53 17.55
C ASN A 463 30.00 4.86 18.31
N GLN A 464 30.82 5.83 17.90
CA GLN A 464 30.80 7.17 18.44
C GLN A 464 29.51 7.88 18.01
N ARG A 465 28.75 8.36 18.99
CA ARG A 465 27.45 9.01 18.76
C ARG A 465 27.46 10.44 19.26
N VAL A 466 26.63 11.25 18.62
CA VAL A 466 26.29 12.57 19.16
C VAL A 466 25.45 12.34 20.42
N PRO A 467 25.81 12.91 21.58
CA PRO A 467 25.16 12.60 22.86
C PRO A 467 23.64 12.86 22.93
N ASP A 468 23.08 13.64 22.01
CA ASP A 468 21.66 14.03 21.99
C ASP A 468 21.08 13.98 20.56
N ASP A 469 21.45 12.98 19.77
CA ASP A 469 20.75 12.76 18.50
C ASP A 469 19.26 12.45 18.72
N GLY A 470 18.42 12.94 17.79
CA GLY A 470 16.97 12.79 17.90
C GLY A 470 16.45 11.39 17.56
N ILE A 471 17.32 10.38 17.44
CA ILE A 471 16.99 9.01 17.06
C ILE A 471 16.69 8.19 18.32
N ALA A 472 15.61 7.41 18.28
CA ALA A 472 15.42 6.32 19.23
C ALA A 472 16.10 5.06 18.72
N TYR A 473 17.05 4.54 19.49
CA TYR A 473 17.80 3.34 19.17
C TYR A 473 17.24 2.13 19.89
N THR A 474 17.14 1.02 19.17
CA THR A 474 16.79 -0.27 19.74
C THR A 474 17.65 -1.34 19.09
N ASN A 475 18.17 -2.25 19.90
CA ASN A 475 18.94 -3.42 19.54
C ASN A 475 18.20 -4.62 20.12
N ILE A 476 17.56 -5.39 19.26
CA ILE A 476 16.96 -6.67 19.62
C ILE A 476 17.94 -7.75 19.21
N ASN A 477 18.40 -8.51 20.19
CA ASN A 477 19.46 -9.48 20.00
C ASN A 477 19.14 -10.79 20.72
N ASN A 478 19.89 -11.83 20.36
CA ASN A 478 19.79 -13.15 20.99
C ASN A 478 20.93 -13.37 21.98
N LEU A 479 20.76 -14.31 22.90
CA LEU A 479 21.90 -14.88 23.63
C LEU A 479 22.77 -15.70 22.67
N LYS A 480 24.09 -15.73 22.94
CA LYS A 480 25.11 -16.46 22.16
C LYS A 480 24.71 -17.89 21.72
N GLN A 481 23.97 -18.62 22.55
CA GLN A 481 23.59 -20.01 22.26
C GLN A 481 22.52 -20.15 21.17
N PHE A 482 21.83 -19.08 20.80
CA PHE A 482 20.83 -19.07 19.73
C PHE A 482 21.33 -18.37 18.47
N ASP A 483 22.43 -17.62 18.54
CA ASP A 483 22.94 -16.83 17.43
C ASP A 483 24.45 -17.00 17.31
N VAL A 484 24.88 -17.58 16.19
CA VAL A 484 26.27 -17.94 15.93
C VAL A 484 27.14 -16.73 15.54
N PHE A 485 26.53 -15.60 15.20
CA PHE A 485 27.23 -14.39 14.77
C PHE A 485 27.33 -13.34 15.88
N THR A 486 26.29 -13.25 16.71
CA THR A 486 26.12 -12.21 17.72
C THR A 486 25.62 -12.72 19.07
N ASP A 487 26.04 -12.04 20.12
CA ASP A 487 25.59 -12.21 21.48
C ASP A 487 25.17 -10.86 22.05
N GLY A 488 23.89 -10.75 22.44
CA GLY A 488 23.27 -9.54 22.94
C GLY A 488 23.90 -8.98 24.21
N LEU A 489 24.60 -9.82 24.98
CA LEU A 489 25.30 -9.39 26.19
C LEU A 489 26.71 -8.88 25.94
N THR A 490 27.27 -9.16 24.76
CA THR A 490 28.67 -8.83 24.43
C THR A 490 28.76 -8.04 23.13
N ASN A 491 29.06 -8.70 22.01
CA ASN A 491 29.36 -8.04 20.75
C ASN A 491 28.15 -7.47 20.00
N GLY A 492 26.96 -7.96 20.31
CA GLY A 492 25.71 -7.40 19.80
C GLY A 492 25.30 -6.10 20.49
N ARG A 493 25.93 -5.71 21.61
CA ARG A 493 25.48 -4.58 22.43
C ARG A 493 25.83 -3.21 21.81
N MET A 494 24.90 -2.26 21.87
CA MET A 494 25.15 -0.83 21.63
C MET A 494 25.42 -0.10 22.95
N ASP A 495 26.41 0.78 23.00
CA ASP A 495 26.68 1.63 24.17
C ASP A 495 26.03 3.02 23.98
N ASN A 496 25.77 3.73 25.10
CA ASN A 496 25.25 5.10 25.14
C ASN A 496 23.97 5.36 24.32
N CYS A 497 23.09 4.36 24.22
CA CYS A 497 21.89 4.41 23.38
C CYS A 497 20.57 4.44 24.16
N ASP A 498 20.59 4.30 25.49
CA ASP A 498 19.37 4.42 26.29
C ASP A 498 18.80 5.84 26.14
N ARG A 499 17.47 5.95 26.14
CA ARG A 499 16.73 7.21 25.95
C ARG A 499 15.59 7.30 26.95
N THR A 500 14.97 8.48 27.02
CA THR A 500 13.73 8.69 27.78
C THR A 500 12.67 9.16 26.79
N ASN A 501 11.48 8.55 26.84
CA ASN A 501 10.38 8.97 25.96
C ASN A 501 9.69 10.25 26.48
N ALA A 502 8.74 10.77 25.70
CA ALA A 502 8.01 12.00 26.05
C ALA A 502 7.21 11.89 27.36
N GLN A 503 6.91 10.67 27.81
CA GLN A 503 6.21 10.36 29.05
C GLN A 503 7.17 10.17 30.24
N GLY A 504 8.47 10.38 30.07
CA GLY A 504 9.47 10.22 31.14
C GLY A 504 9.87 8.77 31.42
N GLN A 505 9.47 7.82 30.57
CA GLN A 505 9.81 6.40 30.74
C GLN A 505 11.18 6.09 30.12
N ALA A 506 11.98 5.32 30.83
CA ALA A 506 13.27 4.85 30.35
C ALA A 506 13.09 3.82 29.21
N LEU A 507 13.70 4.10 28.06
CA LEU A 507 13.79 3.22 26.91
C LEU A 507 15.17 2.57 26.92
N LYS A 508 15.24 1.31 27.34
CA LYS A 508 16.46 0.52 27.20
C LYS A 508 16.68 0.20 25.73
N CYS A 509 17.84 0.59 25.21
CA CYS A 509 18.16 0.33 23.81
C CYS A 509 18.57 -1.11 23.56
N ASN A 510 19.17 -1.82 24.51
CA ASN A 510 19.54 -3.23 24.33
C ASN A 510 18.49 -4.13 24.97
N VAL A 511 17.90 -5.01 24.17
CA VAL A 511 16.90 -5.97 24.60
C VAL A 511 17.28 -7.34 24.06
N VAL A 512 17.37 -8.32 24.96
CA VAL A 512 17.68 -9.70 24.60
C VAL A 512 16.41 -10.53 24.63
N VAL A 513 16.10 -11.23 23.54
CA VAL A 513 14.85 -11.99 23.38
C VAL A 513 14.69 -13.01 24.51
N GLN A 514 15.74 -13.77 24.82
CA GLN A 514 15.66 -14.86 25.80
C GLN A 514 15.75 -14.40 27.26
N GLU A 515 16.06 -13.13 27.54
CA GLU A 515 15.92 -12.56 28.89
C GLU A 515 14.43 -12.36 29.26
N GLN A 516 13.55 -12.16 28.28
CA GLN A 516 12.10 -12.00 28.48
C GLN A 516 11.32 -13.25 28.09
N CYS A 517 11.75 -13.96 27.04
CA CYS A 517 11.10 -15.14 26.49
C CYS A 517 12.06 -16.35 26.48
N PRO A 518 12.39 -16.94 27.63
CA PRO A 518 13.42 -17.98 27.74
C PRO A 518 13.08 -19.29 27.00
N ALA A 519 11.80 -19.53 26.72
CA ALA A 519 11.32 -20.75 26.05
C ALA A 519 11.24 -20.63 24.52
N ILE A 520 11.43 -19.44 23.95
CA ILE A 520 11.32 -19.23 22.51
C ILE A 520 12.67 -19.49 21.85
N PHE A 521 12.67 -20.39 20.87
CA PHE A 521 13.79 -20.58 19.96
C PHE A 521 13.69 -19.59 18.79
N VAL A 522 14.52 -18.55 18.82
CA VAL A 522 14.71 -17.61 17.71
C VAL A 522 16.20 -17.51 17.48
N GLU A 523 16.65 -17.96 16.31
CA GLU A 523 18.04 -17.82 15.88
C GLU A 523 18.26 -16.50 15.12
N HIS A 524 19.48 -16.27 14.62
CA HIS A 524 19.90 -15.05 13.94
C HIS A 524 18.90 -14.58 12.87
N ILE A 525 18.59 -15.45 11.90
CA ILE A 525 17.67 -15.16 10.81
C ILE A 525 16.23 -15.03 11.31
N GLY A 526 15.83 -15.87 12.26
CA GLY A 526 14.52 -15.88 12.91
C GLY A 526 14.15 -14.55 13.58
N LEU A 527 15.12 -13.71 13.94
CA LEU A 527 14.84 -12.35 14.44
C LEU A 527 14.03 -11.51 13.43
N ALA A 528 14.19 -11.75 12.13
CA ALA A 528 13.47 -11.04 11.07
C ALA A 528 12.06 -11.59 10.79
N SER A 529 11.66 -12.72 11.38
CA SER A 529 10.37 -13.38 11.09
C SER A 529 9.53 -13.70 12.34
N SER A 530 10.14 -13.71 13.53
CA SER A 530 9.48 -14.03 14.79
C SER A 530 8.37 -13.04 15.18
N GLY A 531 7.18 -13.55 15.52
CA GLY A 531 6.07 -12.73 16.07
C GLY A 531 6.41 -12.09 17.41
N ALA A 532 7.09 -12.82 18.29
CA ALA A 532 7.58 -12.27 19.56
C ALA A 532 8.52 -11.08 19.34
N VAL A 533 9.49 -11.20 18.43
CA VAL A 533 10.38 -10.08 18.08
C VAL A 533 9.60 -8.90 17.48
N TYR A 534 8.65 -9.20 16.58
CA TYR A 534 7.80 -8.17 15.99
C TYR A 534 7.01 -7.38 17.04
N SER A 535 6.52 -8.04 18.09
CA SER A 535 5.81 -7.37 19.18
C SER A 535 6.66 -6.27 19.84
N GLY A 536 7.98 -6.47 19.95
CA GLY A 536 8.92 -5.47 20.45
C GLY A 536 9.28 -4.41 19.40
N ILE A 537 9.39 -4.78 18.12
CA ILE A 537 9.56 -3.82 17.02
C ILE A 537 8.40 -2.81 17.00
N ARG A 538 7.16 -3.27 17.17
CA ARG A 538 5.98 -2.38 17.25
C ARG A 538 6.12 -1.36 18.38
N GLN A 539 6.55 -1.81 19.56
CA GLN A 539 6.75 -0.96 20.74
C GLN A 539 7.89 0.05 20.51
N ALA A 540 9.01 -0.39 19.92
CA ALA A 540 10.15 0.44 19.58
C ALA A 540 9.76 1.58 18.61
N LEU A 541 9.00 1.28 17.55
CA LEU A 541 8.57 2.26 16.55
C LEU A 541 7.71 3.39 17.14
N VAL A 542 7.01 3.13 18.25
CA VAL A 542 6.21 4.13 18.97
C VAL A 542 6.88 4.60 20.26
N LYS A 543 8.19 4.32 20.44
CA LYS A 543 9.02 4.79 21.56
C LYS A 543 8.46 4.37 22.93
N GLN A 544 8.00 3.13 23.01
CA GLN A 544 7.52 2.49 24.25
C GLN A 544 8.56 1.52 24.80
N PRO A 545 8.63 1.32 26.14
CA PRO A 545 9.45 0.28 26.73
C PRO A 545 9.07 -1.11 26.18
N ILE A 546 10.06 -1.91 25.81
CA ILE A 546 9.83 -3.19 25.15
C ILE A 546 9.55 -4.30 26.16
N GLN A 547 8.39 -4.92 26.02
CA GLN A 547 7.97 -6.17 26.67
C GLN A 547 7.46 -7.12 25.60
N PHE A 548 8.23 -8.17 25.28
CA PHE A 548 7.86 -9.10 24.22
C PHE A 548 6.60 -9.89 24.58
N ASN A 549 5.70 -10.04 23.60
CA ASN A 549 4.61 -10.99 23.66
C ASN A 549 5.14 -12.37 23.24
N CYS A 550 5.50 -13.20 24.23
CA CYS A 550 6.12 -14.49 23.99
C CYS A 550 5.19 -15.52 23.30
N ALA A 551 3.89 -15.24 23.18
CA ALA A 551 2.92 -16.12 22.52
C ALA A 551 2.57 -15.67 21.09
N GLU A 552 3.13 -14.56 20.62
CA GLU A 552 2.83 -14.03 19.28
C GLU A 552 3.57 -14.84 18.21
N LEU A 553 2.78 -15.50 17.34
CA LEU A 553 3.26 -16.33 16.24
C LEU A 553 3.68 -15.49 15.05
#